data_AF-A0A8S4QX61-F1
#
_entry.id   AF-A0A8S4QX61-F1
#
_cell.length_a   1.000
_cell.length_b   1.000
_cell.length_c   1.000
_cell.angle_alpha   90.00
_cell.angle_beta   90.00
_cell.angle_gamma   90.00
#
_symmetry.space_group_name_H-M   'P 1'
#
loop_
_entity.id
_entity.type
_entity.pdbx_description
1 polymer ?
#
loop_
_entity_poly.entity_id
_entity_poly.type
_entity_poly.pdbx_seq_one_letter_code
_entity_poly.pdbx_strand_id
1 'polypeptide(L)' 'MQWAGHVQRMEGTRAPKRLMEGTLEGRRSRRRPRGRWSDGVERDMRVLGVRSWKEAASDRLKWRNMLDQAKAHPGL' A
#
# COMPACT_ATOMS: atom_id res chain seq x y z
N MET A 1 -1.55 -2.90 7.04
CA MET A 1 -2.18 -2.12 5.95
C MET A 1 -2.70 -0.72 6.31
N GLN A 2 -3.02 -0.40 7.57
CA GLN A 2 -3.58 0.92 7.92
C GLN A 2 -2.67 2.10 7.51
N TRP A 3 -1.35 1.92 7.60
CA TRP A 3 -0.36 2.91 7.16
C TRP A 3 -0.46 3.22 5.66
N ALA A 4 -0.75 2.24 4.80
CA ALA A 4 -0.91 2.46 3.35
C ALA A 4 -2.05 3.44 3.05
N GLY A 5 -3.21 3.21 3.67
CA GLY A 5 -4.34 4.10 3.53
C GLY A 5 -4.08 5.47 4.14
N HIS A 6 -3.34 5.54 5.24
CA HIS A 6 -2.94 6.82 5.82
C HIS A 6 -2.04 7.62 4.86
N VAL A 7 -0.99 7.00 4.32
CA VAL A 7 -0.08 7.64 3.34
C VAL A 7 -0.84 8.02 2.07
N GLN A 8 -1.73 7.16 1.56
CA GLN A 8 -2.51 7.47 0.35
C GLN A 8 -3.36 8.74 0.48
N ARG A 9 -3.89 9.02 1.69
CA ARG A 9 -4.69 10.22 2.00
C ARG A 9 -3.85 11.42 2.44
N MET A 10 -2.53 11.26 2.60
CA MET A 10 -1.66 12.40 2.84
C MET A 10 -1.59 13.30 1.61
N GLU A 11 -1.36 14.58 1.85
CA GLU A 11 -1.02 15.55 0.82
C GLU A 11 0.22 15.11 0.04
N GLY A 12 0.21 15.32 -1.28
CA GLY A 12 1.28 14.93 -2.21
C GLY A 12 2.66 15.49 -1.88
N THR A 13 2.73 16.60 -1.15
CA THR A 13 3.98 17.26 -0.75
C THR A 13 4.72 16.52 0.38
N ARG A 14 4.00 15.68 1.15
CA ARG A 14 4.55 14.95 2.30
C ARG A 14 5.57 13.90 1.86
N ALA A 15 6.71 13.84 2.55
CA ALA A 15 7.78 12.91 2.22
C ALA A 15 7.35 11.43 2.09
N PRO A 16 6.50 10.86 2.97
CA PRO A 16 6.02 9.48 2.81
C PRO A 16 5.20 9.26 1.53
N LYS A 17 4.36 10.23 1.17
CA LYS A 17 3.53 10.20 -0.05
C LYS A 17 4.41 10.28 -1.30
N ARG A 18 5.37 11.22 -1.31
CA ARG A 18 6.37 11.33 -2.38
C ARG A 18 7.24 10.07 -2.51
N LEU A 19 7.60 9.43 -1.41
CA LEU A 19 8.37 8.18 -1.43
C LEU A 19 7.54 7.01 -1.97
N MET A 20 6.25 6.97 -1.64
CA MET A 20 5.33 5.93 -2.10
C MET A 20 4.99 6.06 -3.59
N GLU A 21 4.81 7.29 -4.08
CA GLU A 21 4.44 7.56 -5.48
C GLU A 21 5.65 7.76 -6.38
N GLY A 22 6.78 8.19 -5.81
CA GLY A 22 8.00 8.49 -6.55
C GLY A 22 8.62 7.26 -7.19
N THR A 23 9.05 7.41 -8.43
CA THR A 23 9.97 6.47 -9.05
C THR A 23 11.35 6.73 -8.47
N LEU A 24 11.78 5.92 -7.51
CA LEU A 24 13.17 5.94 -7.05
C LEU A 24 14.06 5.41 -8.18
N GLU A 25 14.63 6.32 -8.95
CA GLU A 25 15.63 6.02 -9.95
C GLU A 25 16.94 5.64 -9.26
N GLY A 26 17.62 4.60 -9.77
CA GLY A 26 18.88 4.11 -9.22
C GLY A 26 18.94 2.58 -9.05
N ARG A 27 20.15 2.03 -9.16
CA ARG A 27 20.41 0.60 -8.98
C ARG A 27 20.47 0.26 -7.49
N ARG A 28 19.47 -0.45 -6.98
CA ARG A 28 19.51 -0.97 -5.59
C ARG A 28 20.65 -1.97 -5.41
N SER A 29 21.28 -1.95 -4.24
CA SER A 29 22.39 -2.85 -3.89
C SER A 29 21.96 -4.32 -3.88
N ARG A 30 22.90 -5.23 -4.18
CA ARG A 30 22.70 -6.68 -4.41
C ARG A 30 22.10 -7.49 -3.25
N ARG A 31 21.68 -6.86 -2.13
CA ARG A 31 21.15 -7.55 -0.95
C ARG A 31 19.86 -6.97 -0.38
N ARG A 32 19.38 -5.82 -0.87
CA ARG A 32 18.08 -5.30 -0.44
C ARG A 32 16.95 -6.03 -1.17
N PRO A 33 15.83 -6.35 -0.50
CA PRO A 33 14.63 -6.85 -1.17
C PRO A 33 14.31 -5.98 -2.38
N ARG A 34 14.10 -6.64 -3.53
CA ARG A 34 13.88 -5.95 -4.81
C ARG A 34 12.55 -5.20 -4.80
N GLY A 35 11.54 -5.75 -4.13
CA GLY A 35 10.22 -5.17 -4.00
C GLY A 35 10.23 -3.87 -3.18
N ARG A 36 9.49 -2.88 -3.66
CA ARG A 36 9.08 -1.72 -2.87
C ARG A 36 8.08 -2.19 -1.83
N TRP A 37 7.97 -1.45 -0.73
CA TRP A 37 6.92 -1.71 0.24
C TRP A 37 5.51 -1.61 -0.40
N SER A 38 5.32 -0.70 -1.36
CA SER A 38 4.11 -0.61 -2.17
C SER A 38 3.77 -1.89 -2.94
N ASP A 39 4.79 -2.62 -3.42
CA ASP A 39 4.59 -3.87 -4.17
C ASP A 39 4.10 -4.98 -3.24
N GLY A 40 4.54 -4.96 -1.98
CA GLY A 40 4.01 -5.83 -0.93
C GLY A 40 2.54 -5.53 -0.64
N VAL A 41 2.20 -4.25 -0.48
CA VAL A 41 0.80 -3.83 -0.31
C VAL A 41 -0.05 -4.26 -1.50
N GLU A 42 0.43 -4.06 -2.73
CA GLU A 42 -0.32 -4.42 -3.93
C GLU A 42 -0.53 -5.93 -4.04
N ARG A 43 0.47 -6.75 -3.69
CA ARG A 43 0.32 -8.21 -3.65
C ARG A 43 -0.76 -8.63 -2.67
N ASP A 44 -0.69 -8.13 -1.43
CA ASP A 44 -1.63 -8.49 -0.38
C ASP A 44 -3.06 -8.01 -0.74
N MET A 45 -3.20 -6.83 -1.34
CA MET A 45 -4.47 -6.31 -1.86
C MET A 45 -5.02 -7.16 -3.01
N ARG A 46 -4.15 -7.68 -3.87
CA ARG A 46 -4.54 -8.60 -4.94
C ARG A 46 -5.10 -9.91 -4.39
N VAL A 47 -4.55 -10.43 -3.29
CA VAL A 47 -5.13 -11.63 -2.62
C VAL A 47 -6.52 -11.31 -2.06
N LEU A 48 -6.73 -10.09 -1.56
CA LEU A 48 -8.05 -9.61 -1.14
C LEU A 48 -9.00 -9.26 -2.31
N GLY A 49 -8.61 -9.48 -3.57
CA GLY A 49 -9.42 -9.19 -4.75
C GLY A 49 -9.47 -7.70 -5.15
N VAL A 50 -8.63 -6.86 -4.56
CA VAL A 50 -8.66 -5.40 -4.74
C VAL A 50 -7.60 -4.98 -5.75
N ARG A 51 -8.03 -4.62 -6.96
CA ARG A 51 -7.13 -4.19 -8.04
C ARG A 51 -6.65 -2.74 -7.89
N SER A 52 -7.55 -1.80 -7.56
CA SER A 52 -7.19 -0.39 -7.36
C SER A 52 -7.22 -0.03 -5.88
N TRP A 53 -6.25 -0.55 -5.11
CA TRP A 53 -6.21 -0.31 -3.67
C TRP A 53 -5.99 1.16 -3.32
N LYS A 54 -5.33 1.94 -4.18
CA LYS A 54 -5.14 3.38 -4.01
C LYS A 54 -6.46 4.15 -4.03
N GLU A 55 -7.37 3.79 -4.94
CA GLU A 55 -8.73 4.35 -4.97
C GLU A 55 -9.53 3.90 -3.75
N ALA A 56 -9.45 2.61 -3.39
CA ALA A 56 -10.12 2.10 -2.20
C ALA A 56 -9.62 2.76 -0.90
N ALA A 57 -8.34 3.09 -0.85
CA ALA A 57 -7.69 3.75 0.28
C ALA A 57 -8.02 5.25 0.38
N SER A 58 -8.47 5.91 -0.69
CA SER A 58 -8.93 7.30 -0.64
C SER A 58 -10.15 7.45 0.25
N ASP A 59 -11.05 6.46 0.26
CA ASP A 59 -12.18 6.40 1.19
C ASP A 59 -11.76 5.69 2.50
N ARG A 60 -11.85 6.41 3.62
CA ARG A 60 -11.44 5.91 4.94
C ARG A 60 -12.31 4.77 5.44
N LEU A 61 -13.62 4.82 5.21
CA LEU A 61 -14.58 3.80 5.66
C LEU A 61 -14.44 2.53 4.82
N LYS A 62 -14.40 2.70 3.50
CA LYS A 62 -14.16 1.59 2.57
C LYS A 62 -12.86 0.86 2.87
N TRP A 63 -11.79 1.62 3.13
CA TRP A 63 -10.50 1.08 3.52
C TRP A 63 -10.57 0.30 4.84
N ARG A 64 -11.21 0.86 5.86
CA ARG A 64 -11.32 0.20 7.17
C ARG A 64 -12.09 -1.12 7.09
N ASN A 65 -13.26 -1.11 6.45
CA ASN A 65 -14.10 -2.30 6.29
C ASN A 65 -13.36 -3.43 5.57
N MET A 66 -12.63 -3.09 4.50
CA MET A 66 -11.79 -4.03 3.77
C MET A 66 -10.68 -4.63 4.64
N LEU A 67 -10.00 -3.82 5.46
CA LEU A 67 -8.97 -4.32 6.36
C LEU A 67 -9.54 -5.18 7.48
N ASP A 68 -10.74 -4.89 7.95
CA ASP A 68 -11.40 -5.70 8.96
C ASP A 68 -11.86 -7.06 8.38
N GLN A 69 -12.32 -7.09 7.13
CA GLN A 69 -12.55 -8.35 6.38
C GLN A 69 -11.25 -9.15 6.19
N ALA A 70 -10.14 -8.48 5.86
CA ALA A 70 -8.84 -9.14 5.70
C ALA A 70 -8.34 -9.79 7.01
N LYS A 71 -8.51 -9.13 8.16
CA LYS A 71 -8.14 -9.68 9.47
C LYS A 71 -8.95 -10.92 9.86
N ALA A 72 -10.17 -11.06 9.33
CA ALA A 72 -11.04 -12.19 9.61
C ALA A 72 -10.63 -13.47 8.85
N HIS A 73 -9.68 -13.40 7.92
CA HIS A 73 -9.12 -14.54 7.19
C HIS A 73 -7.67 -14.78 7.62
N PRO A 74 -7.41 -15.58 8.67
CA PRO A 74 -6.06 -15.89 9.11
C PRO A 74 -5.41 -16.83 8.09
N GLY A 75 -4.41 -16.34 7.36
CA GLY A 75 -3.79 -17.06 6.24
C GLY A 75 -3.11 -16.15 5.21
N LEU A 76 -3.30 -14.84 5.36
CA LEU A 76 -2.51 -13.78 4.74
C LEU A 76 -1.56 -13.12 5.74
#